data_AF-A0A5J4TJK7-F1
#
_entry.id   AF-A0A5J4TJK7-F1
#
_cell.length_a   1.000
_cell.length_b   1.000
_cell.length_c   1.000
_cell.angle_alpha   90.00
_cell.angle_beta   90.00
_cell.angle_gamma   90.00
#
_symmetry.space_group_name_H-M   'P 1'
#
loop_
_entity.id
_entity.type
_entity.pdbx_description
1 polymer ?
#
loop_
_entity_poly.entity_id
_entity_poly.type
_entity_poly.pdbx_seq_one_letter_code
_entity_poly.pdbx_strand_id
1 'polypeptide(L)'
;MFTGFAYKEIQTNDFTRIQPFLNHFKNVLGGKVDTEQNYEYIIKWFASIFWQEKLKIGTMMNFIGQQGCGKSFAIETIQELLGIFALNNVDELSKIFDKFNALAATAILINFNEIQDATDSFNLQHKMMSAITQASGIVERK
;
A
#
# COMPACT_ATOMS: atom_id res chain seq x y z
N MET A 1 -16.00 -9.79 1.18
CA MET A 1 -15.65 -11.11 0.61
C MET A 1 -14.81 -10.83 -0.62
N PHE A 2 -13.66 -11.48 -0.79
CA PHE A 2 -12.83 -11.30 -1.98
C PHE A 2 -13.53 -11.93 -3.18
N THR A 3 -13.64 -11.17 -4.27
CA THR A 3 -14.37 -11.55 -5.49
C THR A 3 -13.46 -11.69 -6.71
N GLY A 4 -12.13 -11.62 -6.51
CA GLY A 4 -11.14 -11.56 -7.60
C GLY A 4 -10.75 -10.13 -7.97
N PHE A 5 -9.58 -9.97 -8.57
CA PHE A 5 -9.08 -8.67 -9.06
C PHE A 5 -9.84 -8.18 -10.30
N ALA A 6 -9.79 -6.86 -10.54
CA ALA A 6 -10.48 -6.22 -11.66
C ALA A 6 -9.92 -6.64 -13.03
N TYR A 7 -8.66 -7.04 -13.09
CA TYR A 7 -7.95 -7.42 -14.30
C TYR A 7 -7.67 -8.92 -14.32
N LYS A 8 -7.69 -9.51 -15.51
CA LYS A 8 -7.24 -10.89 -15.72
C LYS A 8 -5.71 -10.92 -15.82
N GLU A 9 -5.12 -11.97 -15.27
CA GLU A 9 -3.69 -12.24 -15.44
C GLU A 9 -3.35 -12.40 -16.92
N ILE A 10 -2.27 -11.75 -17.35
CA ILE A 10 -1.74 -11.86 -18.70
C ILE A 10 -0.60 -12.87 -18.69
N GLN A 11 -0.78 -13.99 -19.40
CA GLN A 11 0.27 -14.96 -19.63
C GLN A 11 1.19 -14.47 -20.76
N THR A 12 2.38 -13.98 -20.42
CA THR A 12 3.37 -13.47 -21.38
C THR A 12 4.79 -13.77 -20.94
N ASN A 13 5.67 -14.03 -21.91
CA ASN A 13 7.12 -14.10 -21.70
C ASN A 13 7.82 -12.78 -22.08
N ASP A 14 7.07 -11.85 -22.68
CA ASP A 14 7.56 -10.52 -23.05
C ASP A 14 7.13 -9.50 -21.99
N PHE A 15 8.11 -9.08 -21.19
CA PHE A 15 7.97 -8.07 -20.15
C PHE A 15 8.50 -6.69 -20.58
N THR A 16 8.90 -6.51 -21.83
CA THR A 16 9.45 -5.24 -22.33
C THR A 16 8.48 -4.07 -22.15
N ARG A 17 7.18 -4.33 -22.28
CA ARG A 17 6.11 -3.33 -22.10
C ARG A 17 6.01 -2.80 -20.67
N ILE A 18 6.30 -3.63 -19.67
CA ILE A 18 6.24 -3.23 -18.26
C ILE A 18 7.58 -2.69 -17.76
N GLN A 19 8.68 -2.91 -18.50
CA GLN A 19 10.01 -2.49 -18.10
C GLN A 19 10.12 -0.99 -17.76
N PRO A 20 9.48 -0.05 -18.47
CA PRO A 20 9.49 1.36 -18.08
C PRO A 20 8.90 1.59 -16.69
N PHE A 21 7.83 0.86 -16.35
CA PHE A 21 7.20 0.93 -15.04
C PHE A 21 8.09 0.33 -13.93
N LEU A 22 8.71 -0.82 -14.20
CA LEU A 22 9.68 -1.43 -13.28
C LEU A 22 10.90 -0.53 -13.05
N ASN A 23 11.39 0.12 -14.10
CA ASN A 23 12.47 1.11 -14.00
C ASN A 23 12.04 2.32 -13.17
N HIS A 24 10.79 2.78 -13.32
CA HIS A 24 10.23 3.84 -12.48
C HIS A 24 10.20 3.42 -11.00
N PHE A 25 9.74 2.21 -10.69
CA PHE A 25 9.77 1.65 -9.33
C PHE A 25 11.17 1.67 -8.75
N LYS A 26 12.16 1.17 -9.50
CA LYS A 26 13.56 1.15 -9.06
C LYS A 26 14.10 2.56 -8.82
N ASN A 27 13.96 3.44 -9.80
CA ASN A 27 14.62 4.75 -9.79
C ASN A 27 13.92 5.77 -8.86
N VAL A 28 12.61 5.62 -8.64
CA VAL A 28 11.83 6.54 -7.80
C VAL A 28 11.63 6.00 -6.39
N LEU A 29 11.21 4.75 -6.24
CA LEU A 29 10.91 4.16 -4.93
C LEU A 29 12.13 3.53 -4.27
N GLY A 30 13.04 2.96 -5.06
CA GLY A 30 14.27 2.34 -4.54
C GLY A 30 15.25 3.36 -3.92
N GLY A 31 15.05 4.66 -4.16
CA GLY A 31 15.91 5.71 -3.63
C GLY A 31 17.31 5.72 -4.24
N LYS A 32 18.21 6.52 -3.66
CA LYS A 32 19.59 6.71 -4.15
C LYS A 32 20.63 5.83 -3.46
N VAL A 33 20.32 5.33 -2.26
CA VAL A 33 21.21 4.50 -1.44
C VAL A 33 20.63 3.09 -1.44
N ASP A 34 21.47 2.08 -1.67
CA ASP A 34 21.10 0.66 -1.70
C ASP A 34 19.92 0.35 -2.64
N THR A 35 19.84 1.08 -3.77
CA THR A 35 18.71 1.05 -4.71
C THR A 35 18.33 -0.37 -5.13
N GLU A 36 19.29 -1.26 -5.34
CA GLU A 36 19.02 -2.64 -5.76
C GLU A 36 18.32 -3.46 -4.67
N GLN A 37 18.81 -3.38 -3.42
CA GLN A 37 18.22 -4.09 -2.29
C GLN A 37 16.83 -3.54 -1.96
N ASN A 38 16.68 -2.21 -1.98
CA ASN A 38 15.40 -1.56 -1.75
C ASN A 38 14.40 -1.95 -2.83
N TYR A 39 14.80 -1.90 -4.11
CA TYR A 39 13.95 -2.31 -5.22
C TYR A 39 13.51 -3.77 -5.10
N GLU A 40 14.44 -4.68 -4.78
CA GLU A 40 14.12 -6.09 -4.59
C GLU A 40 13.09 -6.29 -3.45
N TYR A 41 13.29 -5.62 -2.32
CA TYR A 41 12.35 -5.67 -1.20
C TYR A 41 10.97 -5.12 -1.59
N ILE A 42 10.92 -3.94 -2.24
CA ILE A 42 9.68 -3.29 -2.68
C ILE A 42 8.90 -4.20 -3.62
N ILE A 43 9.55 -4.78 -4.62
CA ILE A 43 8.89 -5.69 -5.57
C ILE A 43 8.36 -6.94 -4.86
N LYS A 44 9.15 -7.55 -3.97
CA LYS A 44 8.70 -8.71 -3.18
C LYS A 44 7.53 -8.37 -2.27
N TRP A 45 7.52 -7.17 -1.69
CA TRP A 45 6.43 -6.69 -0.84
C TRP A 45 5.15 -6.47 -1.65
N PHE A 46 5.21 -5.86 -2.84
CA PHE A 46 4.02 -5.75 -3.69
C PHE A 46 3.57 -7.11 -4.22
N ALA A 47 4.50 -8.01 -4.59
CA ALA A 47 4.16 -9.35 -5.02
C ALA A 47 3.43 -10.14 -3.93
N SER A 48 3.82 -9.98 -2.65
CA SER A 48 3.15 -10.67 -1.55
C SER A 48 1.70 -10.22 -1.35
N ILE A 49 1.34 -8.98 -1.72
CA ILE A 49 -0.05 -8.53 -1.74
C ILE A 49 -0.91 -9.39 -2.66
N PHE A 50 -0.42 -9.62 -3.89
CA PHE A 50 -1.15 -10.40 -4.90
C PHE A 50 -1.12 -11.90 -4.62
N TRP A 51 -0.10 -12.40 -3.90
CA TRP A 51 0.06 -13.83 -3.60
C TRP A 51 -0.59 -14.26 -2.27
N GLN A 52 -0.68 -13.37 -1.27
CA GLN A 52 -1.19 -13.66 0.07
C GLN A 52 -2.43 -12.82 0.40
N GLU A 53 -3.54 -13.13 -0.27
CA GLU A 53 -4.82 -12.41 -0.11
C GLU A 53 -5.42 -12.48 1.31
N LYS A 54 -4.89 -13.34 2.20
CA LYS A 54 -5.47 -13.65 3.52
C LYS A 54 -4.57 -13.39 4.71
N LEU A 55 -3.29 -13.05 4.49
CA LEU A 55 -2.33 -12.82 5.57
C LEU A 55 -1.87 -11.37 5.53
N LYS A 56 -1.99 -10.72 6.69
CA LYS A 56 -1.49 -9.37 6.87
C LYS A 56 0.03 -9.39 6.80
N ILE A 57 0.60 -8.59 5.91
CA ILE A 57 2.06 -8.57 5.65
C ILE A 57 2.85 -8.13 6.89
N GLY A 58 2.22 -7.41 7.82
CA GLY A 58 2.81 -7.03 9.10
C GLY A 58 3.87 -5.93 8.99
N THR A 59 4.02 -5.34 7.80
CA THR A 59 4.92 -4.22 7.54
C THR A 59 4.22 -3.15 6.71
N MET A 60 4.65 -1.89 6.88
CA MET A 60 4.18 -0.74 6.10
C MET A 60 5.40 -0.08 5.45
N MET A 61 5.31 0.21 4.16
CA MET A 61 6.34 0.99 3.46
C MET A 61 6.02 2.49 3.56
N ASN A 62 7.04 3.28 3.88
CA ASN A 62 6.93 4.73 3.90
C ASN A 62 7.89 5.34 2.87
N PHE A 63 7.33 6.00 1.85
CA PHE A 63 8.09 6.62 0.77
C PHE A 63 8.18 8.14 0.95
N ILE A 64 9.34 8.63 1.37
CA ILE A 64 9.59 10.06 1.59
C ILE A 64 10.41 10.63 0.43
N GLY A 65 9.93 11.71 -0.17
CA GLY A 65 10.63 12.42 -1.23
C GLY A 65 9.90 13.70 -1.63
N GLN A 66 10.53 14.55 -2.43
CA GLN A 66 9.93 15.82 -2.88
C GLN A 66 8.59 15.61 -3.60
N GLN A 67 7.69 16.59 -3.53
CA GLN A 67 6.45 16.55 -4.32
C GLN A 67 6.79 16.51 -5.82
N GLY A 68 6.01 15.77 -6.61
CA GLY A 68 6.23 15.64 -8.05
C GLY A 68 7.32 14.64 -8.47
N CYS A 69 8.00 13.95 -7.55
CA CYS A 69 8.99 12.92 -7.93
C CYS A 69 8.39 11.59 -8.45
N GLY A 70 7.06 11.47 -8.53
CA GLY A 70 6.39 10.31 -9.12
C GLY A 70 6.09 9.15 -8.16
N LYS A 71 6.19 9.35 -6.83
CA LYS A 71 5.80 8.35 -5.82
C LYS A 71 4.32 7.97 -5.95
N SER A 72 3.44 8.98 -6.01
CA SER A 72 1.99 8.76 -6.08
C SER A 72 1.60 7.95 -7.31
N PHE A 73 2.14 8.29 -8.48
CA PHE A 73 1.91 7.54 -9.73
C PHE A 73 2.20 6.04 -9.58
N ALA A 74 3.32 5.69 -8.94
CA ALA A 74 3.70 4.29 -8.73
C ALA A 74 2.69 3.55 -7.85
N ILE A 75 2.25 4.18 -6.75
CA ILE A 75 1.29 3.59 -5.81
C ILE A 75 -0.12 3.54 -6.41
N GLU A 76 -0.57 4.61 -7.04
CA GLU A 76 -1.86 4.73 -7.72
C GLU A 76 -2.04 3.65 -8.78
N THR A 77 -1.00 3.35 -9.56
CA THR A 77 -1.05 2.27 -10.56
C THR A 77 -1.32 0.91 -9.91
N ILE A 78 -0.69 0.62 -8.75
CA ILE A 78 -0.94 -0.64 -8.02
C ILE A 78 -2.36 -0.64 -7.42
N GLN A 79 -2.83 0.50 -6.94
CA GLN A 79 -4.18 0.64 -6.41
C GLN A 79 -5.23 0.41 -7.49
N GLU A 80 -5.01 0.89 -8.70
CA GLU A 80 -5.88 0.61 -9.85
C GLU A 80 -5.96 -0.90 -10.12
N LEU A 81 -4.83 -1.63 -10.07
CA LEU A 81 -4.82 -3.10 -10.24
C LEU A 81 -5.64 -3.82 -9.16
N LEU A 82 -5.58 -3.34 -7.92
CA LEU A 82 -6.34 -3.89 -6.79
C LEU A 82 -7.82 -3.46 -6.81
N GLY A 83 -8.15 -2.36 -7.48
CA GLY A 83 -9.50 -1.82 -7.60
C GLY A 83 -10.14 -1.57 -6.23
N ILE A 84 -11.31 -2.16 -5.99
CA ILE A 84 -12.10 -1.98 -4.75
C ILE A 84 -11.38 -2.48 -3.48
N PHE A 85 -10.29 -3.25 -3.62
CA PHE A 85 -9.50 -3.72 -2.50
C PHE A 85 -8.39 -2.76 -2.08
N ALA A 86 -8.22 -1.62 -2.77
CA ALA A 86 -7.34 -0.55 -2.36
C ALA A 86 -8.14 0.66 -1.85
N LEU A 87 -7.74 1.19 -0.68
CA LEU A 87 -8.21 2.48 -0.20
C LEU A 87 -7.17 3.55 -0.53
N ASN A 88 -7.62 4.54 -1.30
CA ASN A 88 -6.76 5.59 -1.85
C ASN A 88 -6.92 6.88 -1.04
N ASN A 89 -5.83 7.63 -0.91
CA ASN A 89 -5.81 9.00 -0.36
C ASN A 89 -6.61 9.13 0.94
N VAL A 90 -6.27 8.27 1.90
CA VAL A 90 -6.83 8.39 3.25
C VAL A 90 -6.14 9.56 3.93
N ASP A 91 -6.74 10.73 3.79
CA ASP A 91 -6.25 11.98 4.36
C ASP A 91 -6.64 12.12 5.85
N GLU A 92 -7.66 11.38 6.29
CA GLU A 92 -8.15 11.37 7.67
C GLU A 92 -8.06 9.97 8.27
N LEU A 93 -7.16 9.82 9.24
CA LEU A 93 -6.92 8.55 9.92
C LEU A 93 -8.10 8.11 10.78
N SER A 94 -8.90 9.06 11.27
CA SER A 94 -10.19 8.77 11.91
C SER A 94 -11.08 7.88 11.03
N LYS A 95 -11.08 8.02 9.71
CA LYS A 95 -11.91 7.18 8.82
C LYS A 95 -11.50 5.70 8.79
N ILE A 96 -10.26 5.38 9.20
CA ILE A 96 -9.74 4.00 9.26
C ILE A 96 -9.76 3.45 10.69
N PHE A 97 -9.48 4.30 11.68
CA PHE A 97 -9.24 3.91 13.06
C PHE A 97 -10.39 4.23 14.04
N ASP A 98 -11.42 4.93 13.60
CA ASP A 98 -12.60 5.22 14.41
C ASP A 98 -13.62 4.06 14.36
N LYS A 99 -14.71 4.17 15.14
CA LYS A 99 -15.68 3.11 15.41
C LYS A 99 -16.32 2.43 14.19
N PHE A 100 -16.20 2.97 12.99
CA PHE A 100 -16.75 2.39 11.76
C PHE A 100 -15.63 2.07 10.76
N ASN A 101 -14.86 1.03 11.04
CA ASN A 101 -13.69 0.60 10.25
C ASN A 101 -14.02 -0.44 9.15
N ALA A 102 -15.30 -0.60 8.79
CA ALA A 102 -15.74 -1.62 7.84
C ALA A 102 -15.06 -1.51 6.46
N LEU A 103 -14.69 -0.29 6.03
CA LEU A 103 -13.94 -0.06 4.80
C LEU A 103 -12.52 -0.63 4.87
N ALA A 104 -11.83 -0.42 5.99
CA ALA A 104 -10.48 -0.94 6.23
C ALA A 104 -10.47 -2.47 6.36
N ALA A 105 -11.54 -3.06 6.91
CA ALA A 105 -11.67 -4.49 7.08
C ALA A 105 -11.78 -5.29 5.76
N THR A 106 -12.17 -4.63 4.66
CA THR A 106 -12.24 -5.24 3.32
C THR A 106 -11.08 -4.86 2.41
N ALA A 107 -10.26 -3.89 2.82
CA ALA A 107 -9.12 -3.42 2.04
C ALA A 107 -7.92 -4.37 2.21
N ILE A 108 -7.26 -4.67 1.09
CA ILE A 108 -5.98 -5.38 1.05
C ILE A 108 -4.83 -4.37 1.18
N LEU A 109 -4.97 -3.20 0.57
CA LEU A 109 -3.99 -2.11 0.62
C LEU A 109 -4.65 -0.81 1.06
N ILE A 110 -4.01 -0.09 1.99
CA ILE A 110 -4.43 1.24 2.43
C ILE A 110 -3.26 2.18 2.22
N ASN A 111 -3.47 3.23 1.44
CA ASN A 111 -2.49 4.29 1.23
C ASN A 111 -2.86 5.54 2.02
N PHE A 112 -1.94 5.99 2.87
CA PHE A 112 -2.08 7.23 3.62
C PHE A 112 -1.26 8.30 2.91
N ASN A 113 -1.95 9.31 2.37
CA ASN A 113 -1.29 10.44 1.74
C ASN A 113 -1.16 11.58 2.75
N GLU A 114 0.04 12.16 2.85
CA GLU A 114 0.36 13.31 3.72
C GLU A 114 -0.37 13.31 5.07
N ILE A 115 0.11 12.49 6.02
CA ILE A 115 -0.34 12.54 7.42
C ILE A 115 0.13 13.88 8.02
N GLN A 116 -0.67 14.92 7.80
CA GLN A 116 -0.46 16.25 8.37
C GLN A 116 -0.95 16.24 9.81
N ASP A 117 -0.17 15.73 10.76
CA ASP A 117 -0.28 16.20 12.15
C ASP A 117 0.98 15.87 12.95
N ALA A 118 1.82 16.89 13.10
CA ALA A 118 3.05 16.83 13.87
C ALA A 118 2.80 16.69 15.39
N THR A 119 1.59 17.02 15.86
CA THR A 119 1.26 17.11 17.30
C THR A 119 0.60 15.82 17.83
N ASP A 120 -0.08 15.04 16.99
CA ASP A 120 -0.71 13.74 17.34
C ASP A 120 0.15 12.51 16.98
N SER A 121 1.37 12.74 16.49
CA SER A 121 2.25 11.75 15.87
C SER A 121 2.51 10.49 16.72
N PHE A 122 2.63 10.60 18.05
CA PHE A 122 2.97 9.45 18.91
C PHE A 122 1.80 8.47 19.11
N ASN A 123 0.61 8.98 19.46
CA ASN A 123 -0.58 8.15 19.60
C ASN A 123 -0.98 7.52 18.27
N LEU A 124 -0.76 8.26 17.19
CA LEU A 124 -1.02 7.81 15.84
C LEU A 124 -0.06 6.71 15.39
N GLN A 125 1.24 6.85 15.66
CA GLN A 125 2.24 5.81 15.40
C GLN A 125 1.91 4.52 16.16
N HIS A 126 1.46 4.61 17.42
CA HIS A 126 1.02 3.44 18.18
C HIS A 126 -0.22 2.78 17.57
N LYS A 127 -1.22 3.56 17.16
CA LYS A 127 -2.40 3.02 16.46
C LYS A 127 -2.05 2.37 15.13
N MET A 128 -1.16 2.97 14.35
CA MET A 128 -0.65 2.41 13.10
C MET A 128 0.12 1.11 13.34
N MET A 129 1.09 1.09 14.26
CA MET A 129 1.82 -0.12 14.62
C MET A 129 0.88 -1.24 15.06
N SER A 130 -0.11 -0.92 15.89
CA SER A 130 -1.15 -1.87 16.32
C SER A 130 -1.95 -2.39 15.13
N ALA A 131 -2.42 -1.51 14.25
CA ALA A 131 -3.16 -1.90 13.05
C ALA A 131 -2.30 -2.50 11.95
N ILE A 132 -0.98 -2.55 12.06
CA ILE A 132 -0.11 -3.32 11.16
C ILE A 132 0.12 -4.72 11.74
N THR A 133 0.32 -4.82 13.06
CA THR A 133 0.78 -6.05 13.73
C THR A 133 -0.35 -6.94 14.27
N GLN A 134 -1.51 -6.39 14.60
CA GLN A 134 -2.62 -7.18 15.14
C GLN A 134 -3.24 -8.07 14.06
N ALA A 135 -3.28 -9.38 14.31
CA ALA A 135 -3.83 -10.38 13.40
C ALA A 135 -5.38 -10.36 13.34
N SER A 136 -6.04 -9.81 14.36
CA SER A 136 -7.50 -9.70 14.46
C SER A 136 -7.89 -8.37 15.10
N GLY A 137 -8.88 -7.68 14.52
CA GLY A 137 -9.47 -6.46 15.07
C GLY A 137 -10.99 -6.58 15.18
N ILE A 138 -11.60 -5.81 16.08
CA ILE A 138 -13.05 -5.71 16.18
C ILE A 138 -13.53 -4.84 15.02
N VAL A 139 -14.45 -5.38 14.21
CA VAL A 139 -15.09 -4.65 13.11
C VAL A 139 -16.49 -4.24 13.54
N GLU A 140 -16.70 -2.94 13.74
CA GLU A 140 -18.00 -2.37 14.05
C GLU A 140 -18.64 -1.84 12.76
N ARG A 141 -19.88 -2.26 12.49
CA ARG A 141 -20.69 -1.85 11.33
C ARG A 141 -21.79 -0.90 11.81
N LYS A 142 -22.16 0.06 10.96
CA LYS A 142 -23.26 0.99 11.19
C LYS A 142 -24.60 0.34 10.90
#